data_AF-A0A948TY92-F1
#
_entry.id   AF-A0A948TY92-F1
#
_cell.length_a   1.000
_cell.length_b   1.000
_cell.length_c   1.000
_cell.angle_alpha   90.00
_cell.angle_beta   90.00
_cell.angle_gamma   90.00
#
_symmetry.space_group_name_H-M   'P 1'
#
loop_
_entity.id
_entity.type
_entity.pdbx_description
1 polymer ?
#
loop_
_entity_poly.entity_id
_entity_poly.type
_entity_poly.pdbx_seq_one_letter_code
_entity_poly.pdbx_strand_id
1 'polypeptide(L)' 'YCPKCVEGKVVAKRTKRGKMFYGCSRYPECDFALWDKPTGAKCPQCGSPLVENKQGVKCSHKECNYKESKELIKE' A
#
# COMPACT_ATOMS: atom_id res chain seq x y z
N TYR A 1 8.64 4.26 2.87
CA TYR A 1 8.96 3.23 3.88
C TYR A 1 8.05 2.01 3.68
N CYS A 2 8.50 0.80 4.00
CA CYS A 2 7.73 -0.43 3.88
C CYS A 2 6.90 -0.63 5.14
N PRO A 3 5.57 -0.80 5.05
CA PRO A 3 4.71 -0.90 6.22
C PRO A 3 4.89 -2.22 6.99
N LYS A 4 5.45 -3.27 6.36
CA LYS A 4 5.70 -4.57 6.99
C LYS A 4 6.99 -4.61 7.80
N CYS A 5 8.10 -4.16 7.23
CA CYS A 5 9.42 -4.23 7.88
C CYS A 5 9.98 -2.90 8.37
N VAL A 6 9.30 -1.77 8.12
CA VAL A 6 9.67 -0.36 8.45
C VAL A 6 11.00 0.15 7.90
N GLU A 7 11.99 -0.71 7.69
CA GLU A 7 13.33 -0.40 7.21
C GLU A 7 13.39 -0.34 5.67
N GLY A 8 12.65 -1.21 5.00
CA GLY A 8 12.63 -1.28 3.53
C GLY A 8 11.89 -0.11 2.88
N LYS A 9 12.03 0.05 1.57
CA LYS A 9 11.21 0.97 0.76
C LYS A 9 10.28 0.16 -0.13
N VAL A 10 9.03 0.61 -0.28
CA VAL A 10 8.14 0.02 -1.29
C VAL A 10 8.49 0.64 -2.63
N VAL A 11 8.79 -0.22 -3.61
CA VAL A 11 9.20 0.15 -4.95
C VAL A 11 8.25 -0.44 -5.97
N ALA A 12 7.94 0.32 -7.03
CA ALA A 12 7.17 -0.19 -8.15
C ALA A 12 8.04 -1.14 -8.98
N LYS A 13 7.54 -2.35 -9.20
CA LYS A 13 8.15 -3.43 -9.98
C LYS A 13 7.16 -3.88 -11.05
N ARG A 14 7.68 -4.40 -12.16
CA ARG A 14 6.86 -4.97 -13.24
C ARG A 14 7.03 -6.49 -13.22
N THR A 15 5.92 -7.22 -13.26
CA THR A 15 5.93 -8.67 -13.41
C THR A 15 6.35 -9.07 -14.84
N LYS A 16 6.80 -10.31 -15.03
CA LYS A 16 7.12 -10.86 -16.37
C LYS A 16 5.94 -10.79 -17.35
N ARG A 17 4.70 -10.74 -16.85
CA ARG A 17 3.45 -10.61 -17.61
C ARG A 17 3.04 -9.14 -17.86
N GLY A 18 3.87 -8.17 -17.48
CA GLY A 18 3.64 -6.74 -17.72
C GLY A 18 2.79 -6.02 -16.67
N LYS A 19 2.18 -6.72 -15.69
CA LYS A 19 1.45 -6.07 -14.59
C LYS A 19 2.40 -5.37 -13.63
N MET A 20 2.09 -4.13 -13.25
CA MET A 20 2.78 -3.40 -12.19
C MET A 20 2.35 -3.92 -10.81
N PHE A 21 3.30 -3.98 -9.89
CA PHE A 21 3.09 -4.27 -8.47
C PHE A 21 4.08 -3.47 -7.63
N TYR A 22 3.77 -3.30 -6.36
CA TYR A 22 4.55 -2.53 -5.40
C TYR A 22 5.13 -3.49 -4.37
N GLY A 23 6.43 -3.75 -4.45
CA GLY A 23 7.12 -4.71 -3.57
C GLY A 23 8.14 -4.04 -2.66
N CYS A 24 8.50 -4.70 -1.56
CA CYS A 24 9.62 -4.23 -0.75
C CYS A 24 10.95 -4.31 -1.52
N SER A 25 11.83 -3.34 -1.29
CA SER A 25 13.20 -3.33 -1.80
C SER A 25 14.09 -4.40 -1.15
N ARG A 26 13.75 -4.84 0.07
CA ARG A 26 14.47 -5.86 0.86
C ARG A 26 14.01 -7.29 0.58
N TYR A 27 13.45 -7.58 -0.58
CA TYR A 27 13.19 -8.97 -0.94
C TYR A 27 14.53 -9.71 -1.10
N PRO A 28 14.73 -10.92 -0.52
CA PRO A 28 13.75 -11.83 0.05
C PRO A 28 13.45 -11.67 1.55
N GLU A 29 14.18 -10.83 2.29
CA GLU A 29 13.96 -10.61 3.74
C GLU A 29 12.55 -10.08 4.06
N CYS A 30 11.93 -9.35 3.13
CA CYS A 30 10.57 -8.84 3.27
C CYS A 30 9.71 -9.18 2.04
N ASP A 31 8.84 -10.17 2.20
CA ASP A 31 7.84 -10.59 1.19
C ASP A 31 6.62 -9.65 1.13
N PHE A 32 6.80 -8.34 1.30
CA PHE A 32 5.70 -7.40 1.16
C PHE A 32 5.49 -7.08 -0.32
N ALA A 33 4.27 -7.34 -0.82
CA ALA A 33 3.86 -7.02 -2.18
C ALA A 33 2.39 -6.58 -2.23
N LEU A 34 2.10 -5.57 -3.05
CA LEU A 34 0.77 -5.02 -3.28
C LEU A 34 0.52 -4.80 -4.77
N TRP A 35 -0.73 -4.92 -5.20
CA TRP A 35 -1.14 -4.59 -6.58
C TRP A 35 -1.50 -3.11 -6.72
N ASP A 36 -2.05 -2.52 -5.66
CA ASP A 36 -2.39 -1.10 -5.58
C ASP A 36 -1.20 -0.30 -5.01
N LYS A 37 -1.16 1.01 -5.28
CA LYS A 37 -0.07 1.89 -4.85
C LYS A 37 -0.20 2.16 -3.35
N PRO A 38 0.79 1.85 -2.51
CA PRO A 38 0.72 2.20 -1.10
C PRO A 38 0.80 3.71 -0.91
N THR A 39 -0.05 4.27 -0.05
CA THR A 39 0.00 5.70 0.31
C THR A 39 1.16 6.00 1.26
N GLY A 40 1.71 4.96 1.91
CA GLY A 40 2.70 5.09 2.98
C GLY A 40 2.08 5.31 4.36
N ALA A 41 0.77 5.60 4.43
CA ALA A 41 0.02 5.69 5.67
C ALA A 41 -0.43 4.30 6.15
N LYS A 42 -0.64 4.20 7.47
CA LYS A 42 -1.26 3.03 8.11
C LYS A 42 -2.73 3.31 8.37
N CYS A 43 -3.55 2.28 8.29
CA CYS A 43 -4.97 2.35 8.55
C CYS A 43 -5.18 2.68 10.03
N PRO A 44 -5.96 3.73 10.35
CA PRO A 44 -6.23 4.10 11.74
C PRO A 44 -7.08 3.06 12.49
N GLN A 45 -7.79 2.18 11.77
CA GLN A 45 -8.66 1.17 12.40
C GLN A 45 -7.94 -0.15 12.73
N CYS A 46 -6.95 -0.56 11.94
CA CYS A 46 -6.30 -1.87 12.11
C CYS A 46 -4.78 -1.84 11.97
N GLY A 47 -4.17 -0.69 11.71
CA GLY A 47 -2.71 -0.54 11.55
C GLY A 47 -2.15 -1.10 10.24
N SER A 48 -2.96 -1.78 9.41
CA SER A 48 -2.53 -2.30 8.11
C SER A 48 -2.27 -1.18 7.08
N PRO A 49 -1.43 -1.40 6.06
CA PRO A 49 -1.12 -0.35 5.11
C PRO A 49 -2.32 0.13 4.29
N LEU A 50 -2.36 1.44 4.04
CA LEU A 50 -3.31 2.05 3.14
C LEU A 50 -2.78 2.05 1.71
N VAL A 51 -3.68 1.83 0.76
CA VAL A 51 -3.40 1.82 -0.67
C VAL A 51 -4.32 2.78 -1.41
N GLU A 52 -3.77 3.53 -2.36
CA GLU A 52 -4.53 4.38 -3.27
C GLU A 52 -4.78 3.66 -4.59
N ASN A 53 -5.98 3.86 -5.12
CA ASN A 53 -6.35 3.53 -6.49
C ASN A 53 -7.09 4.72 -7.13
N LYS A 54 -7.62 4.53 -8.34
CA LYS A 54 -8.38 5.58 -9.04
C LYS A 54 -9.64 6.06 -8.31
N GLN A 55 -10.17 5.26 -7.37
CA GLN A 55 -11.41 5.54 -6.64
C GLN A 55 -11.17 6.20 -5.27
N GLY A 56 -9.94 6.14 -4.74
CA GLY A 56 -9.58 6.71 -3.45
C GLY A 56 -8.55 5.88 -2.69
N VAL A 57 -8.46 6.13 -1.38
CA VAL A 57 -7.59 5.37 -0.47
C VAL A 57 -8.44 4.29 0.23
N LYS A 58 -7.91 3.07 0.32
CA LYS A 58 -8.56 1.96 1.03
C LYS A 58 -7.54 1.20 1.88
N CYS A 59 -8.03 0.45 2.87
CA CYS A 59 -7.20 -0.48 3.61
C CYS A 59 -6.76 -1.66 2.73
N SER A 60 -5.50 -2.07 2.85
CA SER A 60 -5.02 -3.30 2.22
C SER A 60 -5.52 -4.57 2.90
N HIS A 61 -6.00 -4.45 4.15
CA HIS A 61 -6.48 -5.58 4.92
C HIS A 61 -7.93 -5.90 4.53
N LYS A 62 -8.17 -7.11 4.01
CA LYS A 62 -9.48 -7.50 3.48
C LYS A 62 -10.59 -7.50 4.53
N GLU A 63 -10.25 -7.73 5.79
CA GLU A 63 -11.20 -7.70 6.91
C GLU A 63 -11.47 -6.27 7.42
N CYS A 64 -10.76 -5.27 6.89
CA CYS A 64 -10.93 -3.88 7.27
C CYS A 64 -11.66 -3.10 6.16
N ASN A 65 -12.82 -2.54 6.50
CA ASN A 65 -13.65 -1.76 5.57
C ASN A 65 -13.25 -0.28 5.45
N TYR A 66 -12.12 0.13 6.04
CA TYR A 66 -11.68 1.52 6.00
C TYR A 66 -11.40 1.97 4.56
N LYS A 67 -12.03 3.09 4.19
CA LYS A 67 -11.93 3.76 2.89
C LYS A 67 -11.94 5.27 3.16
N GLU A 68 -11.05 5.99 2.49
CA GLU A 68 -10.95 7.43 2.54
C GLU A 68 -11.09 7.98 1.12
N SER A 69 -12.19 8.69 0.88
CA SER A 69 -12.44 9.44 -0.34
C SER A 69 -11.68 10.77 -0.27
N LYS A 70 -11.08 11.17 -1.40
CA LYS A 70 -10.11 12.26 -1.53
C LYS A 70 -10.68 13.69 -1.32
N GLU A 71 -11.77 13.84 -0.57
CA GLU A 71 -12.55 15.09 -0.48
C GLU A 71 -12.30 15.93 0.78
N LEU A 72 -11.32 15.57 1.64
CA LEU A 72 -11.12 16.21 2.95
C LEU A 72 -9.81 17.01 3.10
N ILE A 73 -9.28 17.60 2.04
CA ILE A 73 -8.27 18.67 2.18
C ILE A 73 -8.78 19.90 1.41
N LYS A 74 -9.72 20.60 2.04
CA LYS A 74 -10.11 21.97 1.69
C LYS A 74 -10.09 22.76 3.00
N GLU A 75 -8.93 23.28 3.37
CA GLU A 75 -8.77 24.39 4.32
C GLU A 75 -7.59 25.24 3.87
#